data_AF-A0A7T2W0C6-F1
#
_entry.id   AF-A0A7T2W0C6-F1
#
_cell.length_a   1.000
_cell.length_b   1.000
_cell.length_c   1.000
_cell.angle_alpha   90.00
_cell.angle_beta   90.00
_cell.angle_gamma   90.00
#
_symmetry.space_group_name_H-M   'P 1'
#
loop_
_entity.id
_entity.type
_entity.pdbx_description
1 polymer ?
#
loop_
_entity_poly.entity_id
_entity_poly.type
_entity_poly.pdbx_seq_one_letter_code
_entity_poly.pdbx_strand_id
1 'polypeptide(L)'
;MSDIHTSVAREYLTLPYTYTLAQELSASERQPLHLRKRQPLAAAVLAAVHAVSYAAPTVQRWRDLADAANLSETLLGMGVFTEPEAQSLFADAVAAVVDLGRKHGHGQEMRLNAVQLSHLVEFGEAYGQVLDVIPARTFIRAHRATERRLRELLVNSHGSDTYEFIVV
;
A
#
# COMPACT_ATOMS: atom_id res chain seq x y z
N MET A 1 23.27 11.69 23.58
CA MET A 1 23.43 10.27 23.21
C MET A 1 22.14 9.58 23.60
N SER A 2 21.15 9.58 22.71
CA SER A 2 19.89 8.86 22.93
C SER A 2 19.99 7.51 22.24
N ASP A 3 19.72 6.47 23.01
CA ASP A 3 19.80 5.06 22.61
C ASP A 3 19.04 4.79 21.32
N ILE A 4 19.78 4.46 20.27
CA ILE A 4 19.23 3.92 19.03
C ILE A 4 18.69 2.53 19.36
N HIS A 5 17.37 2.37 19.24
CA HIS A 5 16.62 1.13 19.45
C HIS A 5 17.32 -0.05 18.75
N THR A 6 18.13 -0.76 19.52
CA THR A 6 18.71 -2.04 19.15
C THR A 6 17.62 -3.07 19.35
N SER A 7 17.21 -3.79 18.31
CA SER A 7 16.14 -4.82 18.29
C SER A 7 14.73 -4.36 17.87
N VAL A 8 14.57 -3.82 16.65
CA VAL A 8 13.42 -4.29 15.85
C VAL A 8 13.80 -5.71 15.43
N ALA A 9 13.39 -6.67 16.24
CA ALA A 9 13.91 -8.03 16.23
C ALA A 9 13.68 -8.68 14.85
N ARG A 10 14.66 -9.46 14.40
CA ARG A 10 14.58 -10.39 13.26
C ARG A 10 13.31 -11.26 13.28
N GLU A 11 12.61 -11.36 14.40
CA GLU A 11 11.29 -11.99 14.54
C GLU A 11 10.25 -11.46 13.53
N TYR A 12 10.27 -10.16 13.19
CA TYR A 12 9.34 -9.63 12.18
C TYR A 12 9.54 -10.26 10.80
N LEU A 13 10.76 -10.68 10.47
CA LEU A 13 11.05 -11.41 9.22
C LEU A 13 10.42 -12.80 9.22
N THR A 14 10.22 -13.37 10.40
CA THR A 14 9.69 -14.73 10.59
C THR A 14 8.17 -14.77 10.70
N LEU A 15 7.48 -13.61 10.77
CA LEU A 15 6.03 -13.57 10.78
C LEU A 15 5.47 -14.24 9.52
N PRO A 16 4.37 -14.99 9.60
CA PRO A 16 3.76 -15.56 8.41
C PRO A 16 3.31 -14.45 7.46
N TYR A 17 3.52 -14.63 6.16
CA TYR A 17 2.88 -13.80 5.14
C TYR A 17 1.36 -14.01 5.22
N THR A 18 0.59 -12.96 4.91
CA THR A 18 -0.88 -13.08 4.78
C THR A 18 -1.27 -14.18 3.80
N TYR A 19 -0.51 -14.29 2.69
CA TYR A 19 -0.65 -15.38 1.74
C TYR A 19 0.63 -16.21 1.62
N THR A 20 0.45 -17.53 1.63
CA THR A 20 1.51 -18.51 1.35
C THR A 20 1.72 -18.68 -0.17
N LEU A 21 2.87 -19.24 -0.56
CA LEU A 21 3.12 -19.62 -1.96
C LEU A 21 2.10 -20.66 -2.45
N ALA A 22 1.70 -21.61 -1.60
CA ALA A 22 0.68 -22.59 -1.96
C ALA A 22 -0.67 -21.92 -2.27
N GLN A 23 -1.07 -20.91 -1.48
CA GLN A 23 -2.28 -20.13 -1.76
C GLN A 23 -2.16 -19.37 -3.09
N GLU A 24 -1.01 -18.78 -3.41
CA GLU A 24 -0.78 -18.14 -4.71
C GLU A 24 -0.95 -19.14 -5.87
N LEU A 25 -0.26 -20.28 -5.80
CA LEU A 25 -0.28 -21.30 -6.87
C LEU A 25 -1.66 -21.93 -7.04
N SER A 26 -2.44 -22.03 -5.96
CA SER A 26 -3.82 -22.55 -6.01
C SER A 26 -4.86 -21.50 -6.43
N ALA A 27 -4.50 -20.21 -6.45
CA ALA A 27 -5.43 -19.15 -6.81
C ALA A 27 -5.73 -19.10 -8.31
N SER A 28 -6.89 -18.55 -8.67
CA SER A 28 -7.32 -18.43 -10.06
C SER A 28 -6.46 -17.44 -10.86
N GLU A 29 -6.01 -17.86 -12.04
CA GLU A 29 -5.32 -17.01 -13.03
C GLU A 29 -6.28 -16.17 -13.87
N ARG A 30 -7.59 -16.43 -13.77
CA ARG A 30 -8.60 -15.83 -14.65
C ARG A 30 -9.68 -15.07 -13.90
N GLN A 31 -10.04 -15.56 -12.72
CA GLN A 31 -11.11 -14.99 -11.91
C GLN A 31 -10.50 -14.11 -10.81
N PRO A 32 -11.13 -12.97 -10.50
CA PRO A 32 -10.75 -12.14 -9.37
C PRO A 32 -10.98 -12.86 -8.04
N LEU A 33 -10.54 -12.24 -6.95
CA LEU A 33 -10.94 -12.69 -5.61
C LEU A 33 -12.46 -12.73 -5.49
N HIS A 34 -12.97 -13.72 -4.76
CA HIS A 34 -14.40 -13.82 -4.47
C HIS A 34 -14.92 -12.53 -3.83
N LEU A 35 -16.14 -12.12 -4.17
CA LEU A 35 -16.76 -10.84 -3.75
C LEU A 35 -16.59 -10.54 -2.26
N ARG A 36 -16.86 -11.54 -1.40
CA ARG A 36 -16.71 -11.46 0.07
C ARG A 36 -15.31 -11.06 0.56
N LYS A 37 -14.26 -11.27 -0.24
CA LYS A 37 -12.88 -10.87 0.10
C LYS A 37 -12.52 -9.49 -0.45
N ARG A 38 -12.95 -9.17 -1.67
CA ARG A 38 -12.62 -7.88 -2.31
C ARG A 38 -13.46 -6.71 -1.79
N GLN A 39 -14.73 -6.94 -1.43
CA GLN A 39 -15.62 -5.87 -0.99
C GLN A 39 -15.13 -5.17 0.29
N PRO A 40 -14.68 -5.87 1.35
CA PRO A 40 -14.10 -5.20 2.52
C PRO A 40 -12.83 -4.41 2.20
N LEU A 41 -11.98 -4.91 1.28
CA LEU A 41 -10.75 -4.22 0.88
C LEU A 41 -11.06 -2.90 0.17
N ALA A 42 -11.93 -2.93 -0.85
CA ALA A 42 -12.36 -1.72 -1.56
C ALA A 42 -13.02 -0.70 -0.61
N ALA A 43 -13.89 -1.18 0.29
CA ALA A 43 -14.55 -0.31 1.27
C ALA A 43 -13.56 0.32 2.27
N ALA A 44 -12.52 -0.41 2.69
CA ALA A 44 -11.50 0.12 3.59
C ALA A 44 -10.70 1.25 2.91
N VAL A 45 -10.29 1.06 1.65
CA VAL A 45 -9.56 2.09 0.89
C VAL A 45 -10.41 3.34 0.66
N LEU A 46 -11.66 3.18 0.24
CA LEU A 46 -12.58 4.31 0.09
C LEU A 46 -12.80 5.06 1.40
N ALA A 47 -12.98 4.35 2.51
CA ALA A 47 -13.13 4.96 3.83
C ALA A 47 -11.86 5.67 4.29
N ALA A 48 -10.68 5.14 3.96
CA ALA A 48 -9.40 5.75 4.26
C ALA A 48 -9.19 7.04 3.46
N VAL A 49 -9.41 6.99 2.14
CA VAL A 49 -9.37 8.16 1.25
C VAL A 49 -10.33 9.24 1.75
N HIS A 50 -11.60 8.90 2.01
CA HIS A 50 -12.56 9.87 2.54
C HIS A 50 -12.08 10.48 3.87
N ALA A 51 -11.53 9.68 4.78
CA ALA A 51 -11.08 10.15 6.08
C ALA A 51 -9.90 11.12 5.98
N VAL A 52 -8.90 10.84 5.14
CA VAL A 52 -7.74 11.73 4.94
C VAL A 52 -8.10 12.99 4.15
N SER A 53 -9.11 12.89 3.29
CA SER A 53 -9.53 13.99 2.42
C SER A 53 -10.42 15.01 3.13
N TYR A 54 -11.36 14.54 3.96
CA TYR A 54 -12.47 15.37 4.44
C TYR A 54 -12.76 15.25 5.93
N ALA A 55 -12.04 14.40 6.68
CA ALA A 55 -12.33 14.15 8.08
C ALA A 55 -11.04 14.15 8.95
N ALA A 56 -11.15 13.59 10.15
CA ALA A 56 -10.01 13.33 11.03
C ALA A 56 -9.63 11.85 10.92
N PRO A 57 -8.59 11.49 10.14
CA PRO A 57 -8.21 10.10 9.93
C PRO A 57 -7.65 9.46 11.21
N THR A 58 -8.11 8.26 11.51
CA THR A 58 -7.53 7.43 12.59
C THR A 58 -6.23 6.78 12.11
N VAL A 59 -5.42 6.26 13.03
CA VAL A 59 -4.21 5.48 12.69
C VAL A 59 -4.53 4.32 11.75
N GLN A 60 -5.67 3.65 11.93
CA GLN A 60 -6.08 2.57 11.03
C GLN A 60 -6.36 3.08 9.61
N ARG A 61 -6.95 4.28 9.44
CA ARG A 61 -7.17 4.84 8.09
C ARG A 61 -5.88 5.20 7.38
N TRP A 62 -4.88 5.68 8.11
CA TRP A 62 -3.54 5.88 7.56
C TRP A 62 -2.90 4.56 7.12
N ARG A 63 -3.05 3.49 7.92
CA ARG A 63 -2.60 2.13 7.55
C ARG A 63 -3.28 1.60 6.30
N ASP A 64 -4.61 1.65 6.26
CA ASP A 64 -5.41 1.20 5.12
C ASP A 64 -4.96 1.90 3.81
N LEU A 65 -4.70 3.22 3.87
CA LEU A 65 -4.22 4.00 2.74
C LEU A 65 -2.77 3.61 2.33
N ALA A 66 -1.88 3.46 3.31
CA ALA A 66 -0.50 3.05 3.06
C ALA A 66 -0.41 1.65 2.43
N ASP A 67 -1.20 0.70 2.93
CA ASP A 67 -1.26 -0.66 2.38
C ASP A 67 -1.76 -0.66 0.94
N ALA A 68 -2.81 0.13 0.63
CA ALA A 68 -3.33 0.28 -0.71
C ALA A 68 -2.31 0.87 -1.68
N ALA A 69 -1.58 1.92 -1.27
CA ALA A 69 -0.51 2.51 -2.06
C ALA A 69 0.66 1.54 -2.27
N ASN A 70 1.11 0.85 -1.22
CA ASN A 70 2.21 -0.11 -1.31
C ASN A 70 1.90 -1.30 -2.24
N LEU A 71 0.66 -1.78 -2.20
CA LEU A 71 0.20 -2.82 -3.13
C LEU A 71 0.13 -2.27 -4.57
N SER A 72 -0.39 -1.05 -4.73
CA SER A 72 -0.51 -0.40 -6.04
C SER A 72 0.84 -0.14 -6.70
N GLU A 73 1.84 0.30 -5.94
CA GLU A 73 3.23 0.42 -6.38
C GLU A 73 3.77 -0.93 -6.88
N THR A 74 3.43 -2.01 -6.19
CA THR A 74 3.84 -3.36 -6.58
C THR A 74 3.14 -3.80 -7.87
N LEU A 75 1.85 -3.51 -8.03
CA LEU A 75 1.08 -3.80 -9.25
C LEU A 75 1.60 -3.01 -10.46
N LEU A 76 1.99 -1.74 -10.27
CA LEU A 76 2.69 -0.93 -11.27
C LEU A 76 3.99 -1.59 -11.71
N GLY A 77 4.85 -1.97 -10.76
CA GLY A 77 6.11 -2.65 -11.06
C GLY A 77 5.95 -4.02 -11.73
N MET A 78 4.82 -4.68 -11.52
CA MET A 78 4.46 -5.93 -12.20
C MET A 78 3.88 -5.74 -13.61
N GLY A 79 3.65 -4.49 -14.05
CA GLY A 79 3.07 -4.20 -15.36
C GLY A 79 1.58 -4.56 -15.45
N VAL A 80 0.85 -4.56 -14.34
CA VAL A 80 -0.60 -4.87 -14.34
C VAL A 80 -1.40 -3.80 -15.08
N PHE A 81 -0.96 -2.56 -15.02
CA PHE A 81 -1.57 -1.43 -15.74
C PHE A 81 -0.88 -1.28 -17.10
N THR A 82 -1.62 -1.48 -18.20
CA THR A 82 -1.09 -1.34 -19.57
C THR A 82 -1.31 0.05 -20.16
N GLU A 83 -2.40 0.72 -19.75
CA GLU A 83 -2.75 2.03 -20.27
C GLU A 83 -1.98 3.14 -19.53
N PRO A 84 -1.38 4.11 -20.25
CA PRO A 84 -0.63 5.22 -19.63
C PRO A 84 -1.43 6.02 -18.61
N GLU A 85 -2.73 6.22 -18.84
CA GLU A 85 -3.61 6.97 -17.95
C GLU A 85 -3.79 6.24 -16.61
N ALA A 86 -3.98 4.91 -16.65
CA ALA A 86 -4.08 4.09 -15.44
C ALA A 86 -2.73 4.06 -14.70
N GLN A 87 -1.61 3.92 -15.42
CA GLN A 87 -0.29 3.99 -14.80
C GLN A 87 -0.06 5.31 -14.08
N SER A 88 -0.40 6.43 -14.72
CA SER A 88 -0.23 7.78 -14.15
C SER A 88 -1.09 7.99 -12.92
N LEU A 89 -2.38 7.63 -12.99
CA LEU A 89 -3.32 7.72 -11.87
C LEU A 89 -2.79 7.01 -10.61
N PHE A 90 -2.38 5.74 -10.75
CA PHE A 90 -1.88 4.95 -9.64
C PHE A 90 -0.49 5.44 -9.16
N ALA A 91 0.38 5.88 -10.06
CA ALA A 91 1.70 6.41 -9.71
C ALA A 91 1.58 7.72 -8.92
N ASP A 92 0.69 8.62 -9.33
CA ASP A 92 0.46 9.90 -8.67
C ASP A 92 -0.15 9.72 -7.27
N ALA A 93 -1.07 8.77 -7.11
CA ALA A 93 -1.61 8.41 -5.81
C ALA A 93 -0.54 7.82 -4.86
N VAL A 94 0.32 6.92 -5.37
CA VAL A 94 1.46 6.40 -4.62
C VAL A 94 2.39 7.54 -4.19
N ALA A 95 2.72 8.46 -5.10
CA ALA A 95 3.57 9.61 -4.81
C ALA A 95 2.96 10.52 -3.72
N ALA A 96 1.65 10.73 -3.73
CA ALA A 96 0.95 11.48 -2.69
C ALA A 96 1.07 10.80 -1.31
N VAL A 97 0.91 9.47 -1.23
CA VAL A 97 1.06 8.73 0.03
C VAL A 97 2.52 8.71 0.52
N VAL A 98 3.50 8.62 -0.39
CA VAL A 98 4.93 8.71 -0.04
C VAL A 98 5.26 10.09 0.54
N ASP A 99 4.75 11.17 -0.04
CA ASP A 99 4.92 12.54 0.47
C ASP A 99 4.34 12.71 1.89
N LEU A 100 3.17 12.12 2.15
CA LEU A 100 2.60 12.08 3.51
C LEU A 100 3.50 11.34 4.49
N GLY A 101 4.12 10.24 4.05
CA GLY A 101 5.05 9.47 4.86
C GLY A 101 6.30 10.22 5.24
N ARG A 102 6.89 10.93 4.28
CA ARG A 102 8.01 11.85 4.49
C ARG A 102 7.66 12.92 5.51
N LYS A 103 6.51 13.59 5.33
CA LYS A 103 6.03 14.60 6.29
C LYS A 103 5.95 14.02 7.69
N HIS A 104 5.34 12.85 7.85
CA HIS A 104 5.25 12.17 9.15
C HIS A 104 6.62 11.85 9.75
N GLY A 105 7.53 11.29 8.95
CA GLY A 105 8.90 10.96 9.38
C GLY A 105 9.70 12.18 9.83
N HIS A 106 9.44 13.35 9.25
CA HIS A 106 10.03 14.63 9.64
C HIS A 106 9.24 15.39 10.71
N GLY A 107 8.21 14.80 11.32
CA GLY A 107 7.37 15.45 12.34
C GLY A 107 6.52 16.60 11.79
N GLN A 108 6.33 16.66 10.47
CA GLN A 108 5.47 17.63 9.79
C GLN A 108 4.04 17.11 9.72
N GLU A 109 3.09 18.05 9.59
CA GLU A 109 1.69 17.70 9.44
C GLU A 109 1.42 17.02 8.09
N MET A 110 0.75 15.87 8.13
CA MET A 110 0.38 15.08 6.95
C MET A 110 -0.78 15.74 6.17
N ARG A 111 -0.53 16.90 5.55
CA ARG A 111 -1.50 17.63 4.73
C ARG A 111 -1.28 17.38 3.24
N LEU A 112 -2.39 17.14 2.54
CA LEU A 112 -2.46 17.05 1.08
C LEU A 112 -2.76 18.42 0.48
N ASN A 113 -2.16 18.73 -0.66
CA ASN A 113 -2.61 19.86 -1.49
C ASN A 113 -3.81 19.45 -2.36
N ALA A 114 -4.46 20.41 -3.02
CA ALA A 114 -5.67 20.17 -3.82
C ALA A 114 -5.47 19.15 -4.96
N VAL A 115 -4.29 19.13 -5.58
CA VAL A 115 -3.96 18.18 -6.66
C VAL A 115 -3.81 16.76 -6.10
N GLN A 116 -3.01 16.61 -5.03
CA GLN A 116 -2.84 15.32 -4.35
C GLN A 116 -4.17 14.77 -3.82
N LEU A 117 -5.06 15.66 -3.35
CA LEU A 117 -6.39 15.29 -2.91
C LEU A 117 -7.23 14.70 -4.06
N SER A 118 -7.25 15.35 -5.23
CA SER A 118 -7.98 14.85 -6.41
C SER A 118 -7.47 13.46 -6.80
N HIS A 119 -6.14 13.29 -6.88
CA HIS A 119 -5.54 12.00 -7.24
C HIS A 119 -5.92 10.88 -6.26
N LEU A 120 -5.94 11.15 -4.96
CA LEU A 120 -6.33 10.15 -3.97
C LEU A 120 -7.82 9.78 -4.04
N VAL A 121 -8.69 10.74 -4.34
CA VAL A 121 -10.13 10.47 -4.52
C VAL A 121 -10.34 9.56 -5.72
N GLU A 122 -9.77 9.91 -6.88
CA GLU A 122 -9.88 9.10 -8.09
C GLU A 122 -9.24 7.71 -7.91
N PHE A 123 -8.12 7.64 -7.20
CA PHE A 123 -7.47 6.39 -6.83
C PHE A 123 -8.37 5.47 -6.00
N GLY A 124 -9.09 6.00 -5.00
CA GLY A 124 -9.98 5.20 -4.17
C GLY A 124 -11.07 4.50 -4.98
N GLU A 125 -11.64 5.19 -5.97
CA GLU A 125 -12.63 4.64 -6.88
C GLU A 125 -12.02 3.61 -7.85
N ALA A 126 -10.89 3.96 -8.47
CA ALA A 126 -10.19 3.09 -9.42
C ALA A 126 -9.67 1.80 -8.75
N TYR A 127 -9.23 1.88 -7.50
CA TYR A 127 -8.73 0.73 -6.75
C TYR A 127 -9.79 -0.38 -6.62
N GLY A 128 -11.05 -0.01 -6.38
CA GLY A 128 -12.18 -0.95 -6.37
C GLY A 128 -12.36 -1.65 -7.72
N GLN A 129 -12.29 -0.89 -8.81
CA GLN A 129 -12.41 -1.41 -10.17
C GLN A 129 -11.28 -2.38 -10.51
N VAL A 130 -10.05 -2.10 -10.07
CA VAL A 130 -8.91 -3.01 -10.19
C VAL A 130 -9.22 -4.33 -9.47
N LEU A 131 -9.67 -4.30 -8.22
CA LEU A 131 -10.01 -5.51 -7.47
C LEU A 131 -11.14 -6.34 -8.10
N ASP A 132 -12.01 -5.70 -8.88
CA ASP A 132 -13.09 -6.38 -9.58
C ASP A 132 -12.61 -7.18 -10.80
N VAL A 133 -11.46 -6.82 -11.39
CA VAL A 133 -10.98 -7.40 -12.66
C VAL A 133 -9.66 -8.16 -12.55
N ILE A 134 -8.77 -7.81 -11.62
CA ILE A 134 -7.46 -8.47 -11.54
C ILE A 134 -7.61 -9.94 -11.14
N PRO A 135 -6.87 -10.88 -11.76
CA PRO A 135 -6.89 -12.27 -11.33
C PRO A 135 -6.48 -12.42 -9.85
N ALA A 136 -7.15 -13.33 -9.14
CA ALA A 136 -6.85 -13.64 -7.74
C ALA A 136 -5.38 -14.00 -7.52
N ARG A 137 -4.77 -14.75 -8.46
CA ARG A 137 -3.35 -15.10 -8.42
C ARG A 137 -2.46 -13.86 -8.53
N THR A 138 -2.80 -12.92 -9.40
CA THR A 138 -2.05 -11.66 -9.57
C THR A 138 -2.10 -10.82 -8.30
N PHE A 139 -3.29 -10.65 -7.71
CA PHE A 139 -3.44 -9.95 -6.43
C PHE A 139 -2.61 -10.60 -5.31
N ILE A 140 -2.71 -11.92 -5.15
CA ILE A 140 -1.98 -12.64 -4.09
C ILE A 140 -0.47 -12.55 -4.31
N ARG A 141 0.00 -12.69 -5.56
CA ARG A 141 1.42 -12.52 -5.91
C ARG A 141 1.91 -11.12 -5.55
N ALA A 142 1.14 -10.09 -5.93
CA ALA A 142 1.47 -8.70 -5.62
C ALA A 142 1.56 -8.51 -4.09
N HIS A 143 0.55 -8.97 -3.34
CA HIS A 143 0.53 -8.86 -1.88
C HIS A 143 1.77 -9.51 -1.23
N ARG A 144 2.12 -10.73 -1.65
CA ARG A 144 3.33 -11.42 -1.16
C ARG A 144 4.61 -10.65 -1.50
N ALA A 145 4.69 -10.12 -2.72
CA ALA A 145 5.84 -9.32 -3.15
C ALA A 145 5.94 -8.01 -2.36
N THR A 146 4.82 -7.35 -2.07
CA THR A 146 4.74 -6.15 -1.23
C THR A 146 5.23 -6.46 0.19
N GLU A 147 4.69 -7.49 0.84
CA GLU A 147 5.11 -7.87 2.19
C GLU A 147 6.61 -8.23 2.25
N ARG A 148 7.14 -8.90 1.21
CA ARG A 148 8.57 -9.23 1.15
C ARG A 148 9.41 -7.97 1.02
N ARG A 149 9.05 -7.06 0.12
CA ARG A 149 9.72 -5.77 -0.06
C ARG A 149 9.72 -4.94 1.23
N LEU A 150 8.58 -4.84 1.91
CA LEU A 150 8.48 -4.08 3.16
C LEU A 150 9.34 -4.67 4.28
N ARG A 151 9.40 -6.01 4.39
CA ARG A 151 10.30 -6.69 5.33
C ARG A 151 11.78 -6.45 5.01
N GLU A 152 12.17 -6.50 3.74
CA GLU A 152 13.53 -6.20 3.29
C GLU A 152 13.91 -4.75 3.62
N LEU A 153 13.00 -3.80 3.37
CA LEU A 153 13.18 -2.39 3.72
C LEU A 153 13.38 -2.20 5.23
N LEU A 154 12.60 -2.87 6.07
CA LEU A 154 12.72 -2.82 7.53
C LEU A 154 14.06 -3.36 8.05
N VAL A 155 14.65 -4.35 7.37
CA VAL A 155 15.96 -4.91 7.72
C VAL A 155 17.09 -4.00 7.26
N ASN A 156 16.95 -3.44 6.05
CA ASN A 156 17.99 -2.64 5.42
C ASN A 156 18.00 -1.18 5.91
N SER A 157 16.93 -0.70 6.54
CA SER A 157 16.84 0.67 7.09
C SER A 157 17.60 0.88 8.40
N HIS A 158 18.37 -0.12 8.87
CA HIS A 158 19.31 0.07 9.97
C HIS A 158 20.56 0.85 9.52
N GLY A 159 20.43 2.18 9.51
CA GLY A 159 21.55 3.12 9.55
C GLY A 159 21.85 3.85 8.25
N SER A 160 21.15 4.96 7.99
CA SER A 160 21.57 6.16 7.23
C SER A 160 20.36 6.78 6.54
N ASP A 161 19.80 7.83 7.13
CA ASP A 161 19.24 9.05 6.52
C ASP A 161 18.89 9.12 5.01
N THR A 162 18.28 8.13 4.36
CA THR A 162 17.94 8.33 2.94
C THR A 162 16.71 7.63 2.36
N TYR A 163 15.99 6.82 3.14
CA TYR A 163 14.75 6.23 2.66
C TYR A 163 13.66 6.33 3.73
N GLU A 164 12.98 7.47 3.70
CA GLU A 164 11.72 7.71 4.39
C GLU A 164 10.62 6.82 3.81
N PHE A 165 10.10 5.90 4.60
CA PHE A 165 8.88 5.18 4.23
C PHE A 165 7.98 4.95 5.44
N ILE A 166 6.67 4.96 5.14
CA ILE A 166 5.60 4.62 6.07
C ILE A 166 5.69 3.12 6.35
N VAL A 167 6.20 2.77 7.53
CA VAL A 167 5.83 1.54 8.20
C VAL A 167 5.04 1.98 9.43
N VAL A 168 3.73 1.70 9.48
CA VAL A 168 2.89 1.97 10.65
C VAL A 168 2.62 0.70 11.42
#